data_AF-A0A7S1IF33-F1
#
_entry.id   AF-A0A7S1IF33-F1
#
_cell.length_a   1.000
_cell.length_b   1.000
_cell.length_c   1.000
_cell.angle_alpha   90.00
_cell.angle_beta   90.00
_cell.angle_gamma   90.00
#
_symmetry.space_group_name_H-M   'P 1'
#
loop_
_entity.id
_entity.type
_entity.pdbx_description
1 polymer ?
#
loop_
_entity_poly.entity_id
_entity_poly.type
_entity_poly.pdbx_seq_one_letter_code
_entity_poly.pdbx_strand_id
1 'polypeptide(L)'
;MPPALQTETVERVKGWGRTRQLPSAERARLWIKLSLTTRSLSDSLELIGQQTDIKCAYYEPTAFLRNESVASLVPPLLSTLAHLEFRPTKGGGG
;
A
#
# COMPACT_ATOMS: atom_id res chain seq x y z
N MET A 1 -19.85 -43.06 5.36
CA MET A 1 -18.53 -42.94 4.71
C MET A 1 -18.69 -43.32 3.25
N PRO A 2 -18.25 -42.46 2.32
CA PRO A 2 -17.09 -42.85 1.50
C PRO A 2 -16.02 -41.73 1.43
N PRO A 3 -14.72 -42.07 1.31
CA PRO A 3 -13.62 -41.14 1.08
C PRO A 3 -13.18 -41.18 -0.40
N ALA A 4 -13.39 -40.10 -1.16
CA ALA A 4 -12.88 -40.02 -2.53
C ALA A 4 -12.70 -38.58 -3.07
N LEU A 5 -12.41 -37.58 -2.22
CA LEU A 5 -12.26 -36.18 -2.69
C LEU A 5 -11.04 -35.44 -2.13
N GLN A 6 -10.03 -36.12 -1.58
CA GLN A 6 -8.92 -35.46 -0.88
C GLN A 6 -7.56 -35.46 -1.59
N THR A 7 -7.46 -35.96 -2.82
CA THR A 7 -6.14 -36.06 -3.50
C THR A 7 -5.89 -35.04 -4.60
N GLU A 8 -6.90 -34.32 -5.12
CA GLU A 8 -6.65 -33.30 -6.17
C GLU A 8 -6.29 -31.91 -5.62
N THR A 9 -6.59 -31.63 -4.36
CA THR A 9 -6.41 -30.28 -3.80
C THR A 9 -4.98 -30.00 -3.35
N VAL A 10 -4.14 -31.03 -3.17
CA VAL A 10 -2.80 -30.89 -2.59
C VAL A 10 -1.75 -30.44 -3.62
N GLU A 11 -1.96 -30.71 -4.91
CA GLU A 11 -0.99 -30.34 -5.97
C GLU A 11 -1.12 -28.88 -6.44
N ARG A 12 -2.29 -28.24 -6.30
CA ARG A 12 -2.48 -26.83 -6.72
C ARG A 12 -1.86 -25.80 -5.77
N VAL A 13 -1.47 -26.19 -4.56
CA VAL A 13 -0.90 -25.25 -3.57
C VAL A 13 0.63 -25.07 -3.74
N LYS A 14 1.31 -25.96 -4.47
CA LYS A 14 2.77 -25.85 -4.71
C LYS A 14 3.17 -24.71 -5.67
N GLY A 15 2.22 -24.05 -6.33
CA GLY A 15 2.47 -22.91 -7.23
C GLY A 15 2.52 -21.53 -6.56
N TRP A 16 2.11 -21.41 -5.30
CA TRP A 16 1.99 -20.11 -4.60
C TRP A 16 3.26 -19.71 -3.82
N GLY A 17 4.35 -20.48 -3.97
CA GLY A 17 5.54 -20.37 -3.12
C GLY A 17 6.70 -19.53 -3.69
N ARG A 18 6.52 -18.81 -4.81
CA ARG A 18 7.51 -17.84 -5.29
C ARG A 18 6.85 -16.50 -5.60
N THR A 19 6.24 -15.87 -4.61
CA THR A 19 6.08 -14.42 -4.67
C THR A 19 7.48 -13.82 -4.63
N ARG A 20 7.97 -13.35 -5.78
CA ARG A 20 9.19 -12.55 -5.85
C ARG A 20 9.01 -11.42 -4.83
N GLN A 21 9.81 -11.40 -3.76
CA GLN A 21 9.74 -10.31 -2.79
C GLN A 21 10.07 -9.03 -3.53
N LEU A 22 9.07 -8.19 -3.72
CA LEU A 22 9.25 -6.92 -4.39
C LEU A 22 10.11 -6.01 -3.49
N PRO A 23 11.05 -5.24 -4.08
CA PRO A 23 11.77 -4.20 -3.35
C PRO A 23 10.81 -3.30 -2.56
N SER A 24 11.24 -2.80 -1.40
CA SER A 24 10.43 -1.92 -0.54
C SER A 24 9.82 -0.74 -1.32
N ALA A 25 10.60 -0.12 -2.20
CA ALA A 25 10.13 0.98 -3.05
C ALA A 25 9.02 0.57 -4.03
N GLU A 26 9.07 -0.66 -4.56
CA GLU A 26 8.04 -1.16 -5.47
C GLU A 26 6.76 -1.52 -4.72
N ARG A 27 6.89 -2.10 -3.51
CA ARG A 27 5.75 -2.30 -2.60
C ARG A 27 5.10 -0.99 -2.19
N ALA A 28 5.89 0.02 -1.85
CA ALA A 28 5.39 1.35 -1.51
C ALA A 28 4.63 1.98 -2.68
N ARG A 29 5.15 1.88 -3.90
CA ARG A 29 4.45 2.36 -5.11
C ARG A 29 3.13 1.64 -5.36
N LEU A 30 3.08 0.31 -5.18
CA LEU A 30 1.85 -0.45 -5.32
C LEU A 30 0.84 -0.10 -4.24
N TRP A 31 1.29 0.09 -2.99
CA TRP A 31 0.45 0.55 -1.90
C TRP A 31 -0.16 1.92 -2.19
N ILE A 32 0.62 2.90 -2.69
CA ILE A 32 0.09 4.21 -3.09
C ILE A 32 -0.98 4.05 -4.19
N LYS A 33 -0.71 3.25 -5.23
CA LYS A 33 -1.67 3.02 -6.32
C LYS A 33 -2.97 2.39 -5.82
N LEU A 34 -2.86 1.42 -4.92
CA LEU A 34 -4.02 0.78 -4.28
C LEU A 34 -4.81 1.80 -3.48
N SER A 35 -4.16 2.56 -2.60
CA SER A 35 -4.80 3.59 -1.76
C SER A 35 -5.47 4.71 -2.56
N LEU A 36 -4.94 5.05 -3.73
CA LEU A 36 -5.62 5.96 -4.67
C LEU A 36 -6.87 5.32 -5.30
N THR A 37 -6.80 4.05 -5.68
CA THR A 37 -7.92 3.29 -6.25
C THR A 37 -9.04 3.09 -5.22
N THR A 38 -8.69 2.88 -3.95
CA THR A 38 -9.63 2.69 -2.83
C THR A 38 -10.01 4.00 -2.14
N ARG A 39 -9.52 5.16 -2.62
CA ARG A 39 -9.80 6.50 -2.06
C ARG A 39 -9.41 6.65 -0.58
N SER A 40 -8.42 5.89 -0.11
CA SER A 40 -8.00 5.82 1.29
C SER A 40 -6.62 6.43 1.54
N LEU A 41 -6.00 7.04 0.53
CA LEU A 41 -4.63 7.56 0.64
C LEU A 41 -4.49 8.68 1.68
N SER A 42 -5.45 9.61 1.73
CA SER A 42 -5.47 10.71 2.70
C SER A 42 -5.45 10.18 4.14
N ASP A 43 -6.45 9.36 4.49
CA ASP A 43 -6.62 8.79 5.82
C ASP A 43 -5.39 7.96 6.25
N SER A 44 -4.84 7.20 5.31
CA SER A 44 -3.65 6.39 5.57
C SER A 44 -2.42 7.23 5.91
N LEU A 45 -2.23 8.36 5.23
CA LEU A 45 -1.11 9.26 5.49
C LEU A 45 -1.33 10.09 6.76
N GLU A 46 -2.57 10.46 7.06
CA GLU A 46 -2.92 11.09 8.33
C GLU A 46 -2.58 10.17 9.51
N LEU A 47 -2.96 8.89 9.42
CA LEU A 47 -2.62 7.89 10.44
C LEU A 47 -1.10 7.82 10.65
N ILE A 48 -0.31 7.72 9.57
CA ILE A 48 1.16 7.71 9.65
C ILE A 48 1.68 9.01 10.30
N GLY A 49 1.09 10.15 9.95
CA GLY A 49 1.44 11.45 10.53
C GLY A 49 1.20 11.54 12.04
N GLN A 50 0.27 10.76 12.58
CA GLN A 50 -0.02 10.71 14.02
C GLN A 50 0.88 9.73 14.80
N GLN A 51 1.58 8.81 14.14
CA GLN A 51 2.45 7.80 14.79
C GLN A 51 3.84 8.37 15.08
N THR A 52 4.00 9.03 16.22
CA THR A 52 5.25 9.71 16.62
C THR A 52 6.44 8.78 16.78
N ASP A 53 6.22 7.56 17.27
CA ASP A 53 7.23 6.51 17.40
C ASP A 53 7.79 6.10 16.02
N ILE A 54 6.93 5.87 15.04
CA ILE A 54 7.31 5.57 13.66
C ILE A 54 8.04 6.76 13.04
N LYS A 55 7.55 7.99 13.26
CA LYS A 55 8.22 9.20 12.77
C LYS A 55 9.65 9.32 13.30
N CYS A 56 9.87 9.04 14.59
CA CYS A 56 11.19 9.09 15.20
C CYS A 56 12.12 7.95 14.77
N ALA A 57 11.58 6.77 14.45
CA ALA A 57 12.38 5.63 14.03
C ALA A 57 12.88 5.72 12.57
N TYR A 58 12.11 6.36 11.69
CA TYR A 58 12.37 6.34 10.25
C TYR A 58 12.70 7.70 9.63
N TYR A 59 12.54 8.81 10.35
CA TYR A 59 12.76 10.15 9.82
C TYR A 59 13.68 10.99 10.71
N GLU A 60 14.60 11.68 10.04
CA GLU A 60 15.46 12.68 10.67
C GLU A 60 14.64 13.84 11.27
N PRO A 61 15.12 14.52 12.33
CA PRO A 61 14.37 15.59 12.99
C PRO A 61 13.87 16.72 12.09
N THR A 62 14.58 17.01 11.02
CA THR A 62 14.27 18.06 10.04
C THR A 62 13.40 17.57 8.88
N ALA A 63 13.06 16.28 8.85
CA ALA A 63 12.25 15.71 7.78
C ALA A 63 10.84 16.33 7.76
N PHE A 64 10.28 16.45 6.56
CA PHE A 64 8.93 16.97 6.33
C PHE A 64 7.88 16.36 7.27
N LEU A 65 7.87 15.02 7.40
CA LEU A 65 6.88 14.30 8.21
C LEU A 65 7.04 14.52 9.73
N ARG A 66 8.18 15.01 10.19
CA ARG A 66 8.43 15.40 11.59
C ARG A 66 7.91 16.80 11.91
N ASN A 67 7.59 17.61 10.90
CA ASN A 67 6.99 18.93 11.07
C ASN A 67 5.47 18.84 10.98
N GLU A 68 4.79 18.74 12.12
CA GLU A 68 3.34 18.52 12.18
C GLU A 68 2.52 19.63 11.52
N SER A 69 2.98 20.88 11.64
CA SER A 69 2.31 22.03 11.01
C SER A 69 2.28 21.96 9.49
N VAL A 70 3.31 21.38 8.87
CA VAL A 70 3.42 21.27 7.42
C VAL A 70 2.85 19.93 6.95
N ALA A 71 3.10 18.85 7.69
CA ALA A 71 2.61 17.51 7.34
C ALA A 71 1.07 17.44 7.35
N SER A 72 0.40 18.15 8.26
CA SER A 72 -1.07 18.23 8.34
C SER A 72 -1.73 18.91 7.13
N LEU A 73 -0.97 19.63 6.29
CA LEU A 73 -1.48 20.23 5.07
C LEU A 73 -1.65 19.21 3.93
N VAL A 74 -0.99 18.06 4.02
CA VAL A 74 -0.96 17.06 2.92
C VAL A 74 -2.26 16.26 2.80
N PRO A 75 -2.86 15.72 3.88
CA PRO A 75 -4.10 14.95 3.76
C PRO A 75 -5.24 15.73 3.08
N PRO A 76 -5.52 17.01 3.42
CA PRO A 76 -6.53 17.81 2.71
C PRO A 76 -6.22 18.03 1.23
N LEU A 77 -4.95 18.12 0.83
CA LEU A 77 -4.57 18.22 -0.58
C LEU A 77 -4.82 16.90 -1.31
N LEU A 78 -4.58 15.77 -0.66
CA LEU A 78 -4.78 14.43 -1.25
C LEU A 78 -6.23 13.99 -1.25
N SER A 79 -7.08 14.53 -0.36
CA SER A 79 -8.52 14.26 -0.40
C SER A 79 -9.16 14.75 -1.70
N THR A 80 -8.61 15.79 -2.34
CA THR A 80 -9.04 16.23 -3.68
C THR A 80 -8.84 15.14 -4.75
N LEU A 81 -7.85 14.26 -4.58
CA LEU A 81 -7.60 13.13 -5.47
C LEU A 81 -8.60 11.99 -5.25
N ALA A 82 -9.29 11.93 -4.11
CA ALA A 82 -10.30 10.91 -3.84
C ALA A 82 -11.53 11.02 -4.77
N HIS A 83 -11.75 12.20 -5.37
CA HIS A 83 -12.81 12.42 -6.35
C HIS A 83 -12.45 11.92 -7.76
N LEU A 84 -11.19 11.57 -8.01
CA LEU A 84 -10.74 11.06 -9.29
C LEU A 84 -10.85 9.53 -9.34
N GLU A 85 -11.34 8.99 -10.45
CA GLU A 85 -11.26 7.55 -10.71
C GLU A 85 -9.86 7.17 -11.18
N PHE A 86 -9.08 6.54 -10.32
CA PHE A 86 -7.81 5.93 -10.71
C PHE A 86 -8.03 4.52 -11.25
N ARG A 87 -7.89 4.36 -12.57
CA ARG A 87 -7.83 3.03 -13.20
C ARG A 87 -6.38 2.71 -13.52
N PRO A 88 -5.77 1.69 -12.90
CA PRO A 88 -4.43 1.26 -13.28
C PRO A 88 -4.47 0.78 -14.74
N THR A 89 -3.86 1.55 -15.64
CA THR A 89 -3.69 1.14 -17.02
C THR A 89 -2.71 -0.03 -17.03
N LYS A 90 -3.07 -1.14 -17.68
CA LYS A 90 -2.10 -2.20 -17.98
C LYS A 90 -1.06 -1.55 -18.89
N GLY A 91 0.14 -1.31 -18.36
CA GLY A 91 1.28 -0.91 -19.19
C GLY A 91 1.44 -1.94 -20.31
N GLY A 92 1.42 -1.48 -21.56
CA GLY A 92 1.69 -2.31 -22.72
C GLY A 92 3.08 -2.92 -22.60
N GLY A 93 3.14 -4.25 -22.65
CA GLY A 93 4.37 -4.96 -22.93
C GLY A 93 4.68 -4.78 -24.41
N GLY A 94 5.79 -4.08 -24.70
CA GLY A 94 6.54 -4.26 -25.93
C GLY A 94 7.54 -5.40 -25.77
#